data_AF-A0A8J8J1W0-F1
#
_entry.id   AF-A0A8J8J1W0-F1
#
_cell.length_a   1.000
_cell.length_b   1.000
_cell.length_c   1.000
_cell.angle_alpha   90.00
_cell.angle_beta   90.00
_cell.angle_gamma   90.00
#
_symmetry.space_group_name_H-M   'P 1'
#
loop_
_entity.id
_entity.type
_entity.pdbx_description
1 polymer ?
#
loop_
_entity_poly.entity_id
_entity_poly.type
_entity_poly.pdbx_seq_one_letter_code
_entity_poly.pdbx_strand_id
1 'polypeptide(L)'
;MEEYFICPECSSDDVEVIKERGRELTLRCNECGNVWHVTLPKLIKVPLIVSKHERSFRTFAELPEGEEIRVGDIVETEDDEVRITGIELDENKRVERAEIGEIRTLWGESLTYPKVIKVSIYLPKGVTQAFRVKVGRDEEFVVGEVLEVGGYTFRIEKIKTETKMLRHGGARADKIISIMGHSIPRARARRSLEIYRGYGRESR
;
A
#
# COMPACT_ATOMS: atom_id res chain seq x y z
N MET A 1 3.30 -13.76 -13.26
CA MET A 1 2.60 -15.03 -13.55
C MET A 1 2.10 -15.10 -15.00
N GLU A 2 1.74 -13.98 -15.63
CA GLU A 2 1.24 -13.91 -17.02
C GLU A 2 2.30 -14.15 -18.11
N GLU A 3 3.59 -13.93 -17.84
CA GLU A 3 4.64 -14.09 -18.88
C GLU A 3 4.80 -15.53 -19.40
N TYR A 4 4.44 -16.56 -18.62
CA TYR A 4 4.61 -17.95 -19.04
C TYR A 4 3.60 -18.42 -20.09
N PHE A 5 2.50 -17.67 -20.26
CA PHE A 5 1.38 -17.98 -21.16
C PHE A 5 1.41 -17.15 -22.44
N ILE A 6 2.57 -16.60 -22.81
CA ILE A 6 2.77 -15.89 -24.08
C ILE A 6 3.50 -16.81 -25.05
N CYS A 7 2.94 -16.97 -26.25
CA CYS A 7 3.56 -17.80 -27.28
C CYS A 7 4.92 -17.21 -27.70
N PRO A 8 6.03 -17.98 -27.63
CA PRO A 8 7.35 -17.47 -28.00
C PRO A 8 7.51 -17.22 -29.51
N GLU A 9 6.64 -17.78 -30.35
CA GLU A 9 6.71 -17.69 -31.81
C GLU A 9 5.89 -16.52 -32.38
N CYS A 10 4.67 -16.30 -31.87
CA CYS A 10 3.77 -15.28 -32.40
C CYS A 10 3.32 -14.23 -31.37
N SER A 11 3.78 -14.34 -30.12
CA SER A 11 3.42 -13.44 -29.01
C SER A 11 1.92 -13.37 -28.69
N SER A 12 1.13 -14.34 -29.15
CA SER A 12 -0.26 -14.51 -28.74
C SER A 12 -0.35 -14.94 -27.27
N ASP A 13 -1.34 -14.42 -26.56
CA ASP A 13 -1.77 -14.84 -25.21
C ASP A 13 -2.87 -15.91 -25.24
N ASP A 14 -3.42 -16.24 -26.41
CA ASP A 14 -4.36 -17.35 -26.59
C ASP A 14 -3.62 -18.70 -26.60
N VAL A 15 -3.49 -19.28 -25.40
CA VAL A 15 -2.69 -20.45 -25.09
C VAL A 15 -3.49 -21.47 -24.28
N GLU A 16 -3.50 -22.73 -24.73
CA GLU A 16 -4.10 -23.86 -24.00
C GLU A 16 -3.05 -24.71 -23.26
N VAL A 17 -3.41 -25.23 -22.08
CA VAL A 17 -2.61 -26.23 -21.36
C VAL A 17 -2.99 -27.62 -21.86
N ILE A 18 -2.09 -28.28 -22.59
CA ILE A 18 -2.35 -29.62 -23.15
C ILE A 18 -1.86 -30.76 -22.24
N LYS A 19 -0.96 -30.47 -21.29
CA LYS A 19 -0.45 -31.44 -20.32
C LYS A 19 0.08 -30.76 -19.07
N GLU A 20 -0.19 -31.37 -17.91
CA GLU A 20 0.27 -30.90 -16.61
C GLU A 20 0.90 -32.06 -15.81
N ARG A 21 2.09 -31.81 -15.23
CA ARG A 21 2.81 -32.72 -14.34
C ARG A 21 3.44 -31.93 -13.20
N GLY A 22 2.68 -31.74 -12.12
CA GLY A 22 3.14 -30.93 -10.99
C GLY A 22 3.37 -29.48 -11.42
N ARG A 23 4.63 -29.03 -11.46
CA ARG A 23 4.99 -27.67 -11.93
C ARG A 23 5.34 -27.61 -13.41
N GLU A 24 5.47 -28.74 -14.10
CA GLU A 24 5.78 -28.77 -15.53
C GLU A 24 4.49 -28.73 -16.36
N LEU A 25 4.35 -27.70 -17.18
CA LEU A 25 3.24 -27.55 -18.12
C LEU A 25 3.75 -27.73 -19.55
N THR A 26 2.92 -28.35 -20.39
CA THR A 26 3.05 -28.29 -21.84
C THR A 26 1.92 -27.42 -22.37
N LEU A 27 2.29 -26.35 -23.06
CA LEU A 27 1.40 -25.33 -23.58
C LEU A 27 1.32 -25.45 -25.10
N ARG A 28 0.16 -25.12 -25.68
CA ARG A 28 -0.02 -24.96 -27.13
C ARG A 28 -0.66 -23.60 -27.42
N CYS A 29 -0.12 -22.88 -28.40
CA CYS A 29 -0.75 -21.67 -28.89
C CYS A 29 -1.90 -22.02 -29.85
N ASN A 30 -3.07 -21.43 -29.61
CA ASN A 30 -4.25 -21.64 -30.45
C ASN A 30 -4.15 -20.93 -31.82
N GLU A 31 -3.32 -19.88 -31.91
CA GLU A 31 -3.15 -19.09 -33.14
C GLU A 31 -2.18 -19.74 -34.15
N CYS A 32 -0.99 -20.15 -33.70
CA CYS A 32 0.06 -20.66 -34.60
C CYS A 32 0.37 -22.16 -34.41
N GLY A 33 -0.23 -22.81 -33.41
CA GLY A 33 -0.04 -24.23 -33.12
C GLY A 33 1.30 -24.58 -32.44
N ASN A 34 2.15 -23.59 -32.12
CA ASN A 34 3.42 -23.82 -31.45
C ASN A 34 3.21 -24.51 -30.08
N VAL A 35 4.09 -25.44 -29.72
CA VAL A 35 4.05 -26.18 -28.45
C VAL A 35 5.35 -25.95 -27.69
N TRP A 36 5.25 -25.53 -26.43
CA TRP A 36 6.41 -25.32 -25.56
C TRP A 36 6.15 -25.84 -24.15
N HIS A 37 7.23 -25.94 -23.37
CA HIS A 37 7.19 -26.42 -22.01
C HIS A 37 7.61 -25.31 -21.06
N VAL A 38 6.91 -25.18 -19.94
CA VAL A 38 7.26 -24.24 -18.87
C VAL A 38 7.28 -24.97 -17.54
N THR A 39 8.20 -24.57 -16.67
CA THR A 39 8.23 -25.04 -15.29
C THR A 39 7.85 -23.88 -14.41
N LEU A 40 6.68 -23.95 -13.78
CA LEU A 40 6.21 -22.93 -12.86
C LEU A 40 7.18 -22.79 -11.68
N PRO A 41 7.43 -21.56 -11.20
CA PRO A 41 8.25 -21.36 -10.02
C PRO A 41 7.61 -22.07 -8.83
N LYS A 42 8.45 -22.59 -7.93
CA LYS A 42 7.96 -23.14 -6.67
C LYS A 42 7.60 -21.97 -5.76
N LEU A 43 6.35 -21.88 -5.30
CA LEU A 43 5.96 -20.86 -4.32
C LEU A 43 6.32 -21.33 -2.91
N ILE A 44 6.81 -20.41 -2.08
CA ILE A 44 7.05 -20.64 -0.66
C ILE A 44 6.31 -19.61 0.19
N LYS A 45 5.84 -20.05 1.37
CA LYS A 45 5.16 -19.20 2.35
C LYS A 45 6.18 -18.46 3.19
N VAL A 46 6.29 -17.15 2.98
CA VAL A 46 7.16 -16.28 3.77
C VAL A 46 6.32 -15.58 4.85
N PRO A 47 6.73 -15.63 6.14
CA PRO A 47 6.04 -14.89 7.20
C PRO A 47 6.01 -13.40 6.89
N LEU A 48 4.84 -12.78 7.00
CA LEU A 48 4.61 -11.36 6.73
C LEU A 48 3.90 -10.71 7.91
N ILE A 49 4.45 -9.59 8.40
CA ILE A 49 3.83 -8.75 9.41
C ILE A 49 3.30 -7.49 8.72
N VAL A 50 1.98 -7.35 8.68
CA VAL A 50 1.27 -6.24 8.03
C VAL A 50 0.83 -5.24 9.07
N SER A 51 1.37 -4.02 8.99
CA SER A 51 0.94 -2.88 9.79
C SER A 51 -0.26 -2.18 9.13
N LYS A 52 -1.35 -2.10 9.89
CA LYS A 52 -2.51 -1.25 9.62
C LYS A 52 -2.55 -0.16 10.69
N HIS A 53 -1.84 0.92 10.43
CA HIS A 53 -1.65 2.07 11.34
C HIS A 53 -1.14 1.70 12.75
N GLU A 54 -2.03 1.46 13.72
CA GLU A 54 -1.69 1.21 15.14
C GLU A 54 -1.62 -0.27 15.50
N ARG A 55 -2.01 -1.17 14.59
CA ARG A 55 -1.96 -2.62 14.80
C ARG A 55 -1.16 -3.30 13.72
N SER A 56 -0.49 -4.38 14.11
CA SER A 56 0.19 -5.28 13.19
C SER A 56 -0.44 -6.66 13.27
N PHE A 57 -0.56 -7.31 12.12
CA PHE A 57 -1.16 -8.63 11.97
C PHE A 57 -0.14 -9.56 11.33
N ARG A 58 -0.09 -10.80 11.79
CA ARG A 58 0.75 -11.84 11.18
C ARG A 58 -0.05 -12.55 10.10
N THR A 59 0.56 -12.71 8.94
CA THR A 59 0.05 -13.49 7.81
C THR A 59 1.24 -14.12 7.07
N PHE A 60 1.00 -14.64 5.88
CA PHE A 60 2.02 -15.16 4.97
C PHE A 60 1.86 -14.54 3.58
N ALA A 61 2.97 -14.39 2.87
CA ALA A 61 2.98 -14.14 1.44
C ALA A 61 3.43 -15.40 0.71
N GLU A 62 2.76 -15.74 -0.40
CA GLU A 62 3.17 -16.84 -1.27
C GLU A 62 4.00 -16.28 -2.42
N LEU A 63 5.32 -16.47 -2.35
CA LEU A 63 6.27 -15.83 -3.26
C LEU A 63 7.12 -16.87 -4.01
N PRO A 64 7.54 -16.59 -5.26
CA PRO A 64 8.41 -17.48 -6.04
C PRO A 64 9.77 -17.72 -5.39
N GLU A 65 10.10 -18.98 -5.12
CA GLU A 65 11.42 -19.40 -4.69
C GLU A 65 12.46 -19.06 -5.77
N GLY A 66 13.50 -18.32 -5.37
CA GLY A 66 14.59 -17.90 -6.26
C GLY A 66 14.45 -16.49 -6.85
N GLU A 67 13.34 -15.79 -6.60
CA GLU A 67 13.24 -14.36 -6.91
C GLU A 67 13.81 -13.50 -5.77
N GLU A 68 14.24 -12.28 -6.10
CA GLU A 68 14.69 -11.26 -5.15
C GLU A 68 13.50 -10.32 -4.83
N ILE A 69 13.34 -9.96 -3.56
CA ILE A 69 12.39 -8.92 -3.13
C ILE A 69 13.14 -7.76 -2.49
N ARG A 70 12.58 -6.55 -2.61
CA ARG A 70 13.16 -5.29 -2.13
C ARG A 70 12.18 -4.52 -1.24
N VAL A 71 12.74 -3.70 -0.36
CA VAL A 71 11.95 -2.69 0.37
C VAL A 71 11.32 -1.74 -0.65
N GLY A 72 10.01 -1.52 -0.51
CA GLY A 72 9.19 -0.74 -1.44
C GLY A 72 8.35 -1.56 -2.40
N ASP A 73 8.68 -2.84 -2.61
CA ASP A 73 7.89 -3.74 -3.46
C ASP A 73 6.49 -3.94 -2.88
N ILE A 74 5.53 -4.23 -3.75
CA ILE A 74 4.14 -4.51 -3.36
C ILE A 74 3.91 -6.00 -3.51
N VAL A 75 3.44 -6.63 -2.44
CA VAL A 75 3.08 -8.03 -2.40
C VAL A 75 1.59 -8.15 -2.19
N GLU A 76 0.93 -8.94 -3.03
CA GLU A 76 -0.47 -9.29 -2.86
C GLU A 76 -0.61 -10.46 -1.89
N THR A 77 -1.62 -10.38 -1.03
CA THR A 77 -2.07 -11.45 -0.14
C THR A 77 -3.56 -11.66 -0.37
N GLU A 78 -4.15 -12.71 0.19
CA GLU A 78 -5.58 -13.00 0.04
C GLU A 78 -6.49 -11.81 0.41
N ASP A 79 -6.09 -11.01 1.41
CA ASP A 79 -6.91 -9.94 1.99
C ASP A 79 -6.36 -8.52 1.82
N ASP A 80 -5.18 -8.35 1.19
CA ASP A 80 -4.45 -7.08 1.23
C ASP A 80 -3.40 -6.94 0.13
N GLU A 81 -3.16 -5.69 -0.27
CA GLU A 81 -1.96 -5.27 -1.01
C GLU A 81 -0.97 -4.66 -0.02
N VAL A 82 0.23 -5.20 0.09
CA VAL A 82 1.18 -4.84 1.15
C VAL A 82 2.46 -4.28 0.55
N ARG A 83 2.77 -3.03 0.88
CA ARG A 83 4.08 -2.44 0.55
C ARG A 83 5.12 -2.90 1.57
N ILE A 84 6.17 -3.56 1.11
CA ILE A 84 7.27 -3.99 1.95
C ILE A 84 8.01 -2.77 2.50
N THR A 85 8.16 -2.73 3.82
CA THR A 85 8.86 -1.67 4.57
C THR A 85 10.09 -2.19 5.29
N GLY A 86 10.29 -3.51 5.35
CA GLY A 86 11.49 -4.12 5.90
C GLY A 86 11.59 -5.59 5.55
N ILE A 87 12.83 -6.04 5.36
CA ILE A 87 13.17 -7.44 5.11
C ILE A 87 14.07 -7.88 6.25
N GLU A 88 13.65 -8.92 6.97
CA GLU A 88 14.38 -9.50 8.09
C GLU A 88 14.89 -10.89 7.72
N LEU A 89 16.20 -11.07 7.87
CA LEU A 89 16.89 -12.35 7.74
C LEU A 89 17.07 -12.97 9.14
N ASP A 90 17.79 -14.08 9.21
CA ASP A 90 18.20 -14.65 10.48
C ASP A 90 19.04 -13.69 11.34
N GLU A 91 19.07 -13.99 12.64
CA GLU A 91 19.73 -13.17 13.66
C GLU A 91 19.19 -11.72 13.75
N ASN A 92 17.96 -11.49 13.27
CA ASN A 92 17.28 -10.18 13.21
C ASN A 92 18.01 -9.14 12.33
N LYS A 93 18.82 -9.59 11.35
CA LYS A 93 19.49 -8.69 10.42
C LYS A 93 18.48 -8.10 9.44
N ARG A 94 18.46 -6.76 9.31
CA ARG A 94 17.62 -6.05 8.33
C ARG A 94 18.41 -5.64 7.10
N VAL A 95 17.81 -5.82 5.93
CA VAL A 95 18.40 -5.53 4.62
C VAL A 95 17.39 -4.84 3.71
N GLU A 96 17.87 -4.18 2.66
CA GLU A 96 17.01 -3.50 1.66
C GLU A 96 16.50 -4.47 0.58
N ARG A 97 17.15 -5.63 0.43
CA ARG A 97 16.80 -6.68 -0.54
C ARG A 97 17.35 -8.04 -0.13
N ALA A 98 16.68 -9.12 -0.55
CA ALA A 98 17.12 -10.51 -0.32
C ALA A 98 16.45 -11.47 -1.30
N GLU A 99 17.06 -12.65 -1.50
CA GLU A 99 16.38 -13.77 -2.15
C GLU A 99 15.28 -14.31 -1.22
N ILE A 100 14.11 -14.63 -1.78
CA ILE A 100 12.92 -15.03 -1.01
C ILE A 100 13.20 -16.25 -0.10
N GLY A 101 14.07 -17.16 -0.53
CA GLY A 101 14.44 -18.35 0.25
C GLY A 101 15.26 -18.07 1.52
N GLU A 102 15.88 -16.89 1.63
CA GLU A 102 16.70 -16.49 2.78
C GLU A 102 15.91 -15.71 3.84
N ILE A 103 14.67 -15.33 3.51
CA ILE A 103 13.90 -14.38 4.31
C ILE A 103 13.25 -15.10 5.50
N ARG A 104 13.54 -14.57 6.69
CA ARG A 104 12.91 -15.00 7.93
C ARG A 104 11.53 -14.36 8.09
N THR A 105 11.42 -13.05 7.87
CA THR A 105 10.15 -12.32 8.01
C THR A 105 10.15 -11.05 7.15
N LEU A 106 9.05 -10.85 6.42
CA LEU A 106 8.75 -9.58 5.76
C LEU A 106 7.94 -8.67 6.69
N TRP A 107 8.18 -7.38 6.58
CA TRP A 107 7.42 -6.34 7.25
C TRP A 107 6.84 -5.42 6.20
N GLY A 108 5.56 -5.05 6.33
CA GLY A 108 4.90 -4.22 5.34
C GLY A 108 3.76 -3.38 5.88
N GLU A 109 3.38 -2.37 5.11
CA GLU A 109 2.23 -1.51 5.37
C GLU A 109 1.10 -1.89 4.41
N SER A 110 -0.10 -2.12 4.96
CA SER A 110 -1.30 -2.36 4.15
C SER A 110 -1.65 -1.14 3.31
N LEU A 111 -1.85 -1.34 2.01
CA LEU A 111 -2.29 -0.33 1.06
C LEU A 111 -3.81 -0.27 0.94
N THR A 112 -4.52 -1.34 1.29
CA THR A 112 -5.98 -1.35 1.31
C THR A 112 -6.55 -0.64 2.55
N TYR A 113 -5.78 -0.60 3.65
CA TYR A 113 -6.19 0.16 4.84
C TYR A 113 -6.03 1.68 4.61
N PRO A 114 -7.04 2.49 4.99
CA PRO A 114 -6.97 3.96 4.86
C PRO A 114 -5.73 4.55 5.55
N LYS A 115 -5.14 5.58 4.96
CA LYS A 115 -4.09 6.34 5.64
C LYS A 115 -4.74 7.11 6.78
N VAL A 116 -4.08 7.11 7.94
CA VAL A 116 -4.46 7.97 9.05
C VAL A 116 -3.48 9.12 9.13
N ILE A 117 -3.98 10.34 8.91
CA ILE A 117 -3.16 11.57 8.96
C ILE A 117 -3.60 12.47 10.12
N LYS A 118 -2.68 13.31 10.60
CA LYS A 118 -2.99 14.31 11.63
C LYS A 118 -3.54 15.58 11.01
N VAL A 119 -4.66 16.08 11.52
CA VAL A 119 -5.18 17.42 11.21
C VAL A 119 -4.94 18.34 12.40
N SER A 120 -4.28 19.48 12.19
CA SER A 120 -4.11 20.51 13.25
C SER A 120 -4.77 21.82 12.81
N ILE A 121 -5.79 22.24 13.54
CA ILE A 121 -6.56 23.44 13.26
C ILE A 121 -6.18 24.53 14.26
N TYR A 122 -5.66 25.64 13.75
CA TYR A 122 -5.34 26.80 14.55
C TYR A 122 -6.62 27.62 14.78
N LEU A 123 -7.00 27.76 16.04
CA LEU A 123 -8.15 28.52 16.51
C LEU A 123 -7.70 29.89 17.04
N PRO A 124 -8.64 30.85 17.20
CA PRO A 124 -8.35 32.12 17.85
C PRO A 124 -7.72 31.94 19.24
N LYS A 125 -6.97 32.94 19.69
CA LYS A 125 -6.29 32.96 21.01
C LYS A 125 -5.19 31.90 21.17
N GLY A 126 -4.60 31.45 20.06
CA GLY A 126 -3.44 30.54 20.08
C GLY A 126 -3.78 29.08 20.43
N VAL A 127 -5.06 28.71 20.43
CA VAL A 127 -5.49 27.33 20.69
C VAL A 127 -5.33 26.50 19.42
N THR A 128 -4.86 25.26 19.54
CA THR A 128 -4.81 24.32 18.42
C THR A 128 -5.65 23.09 18.73
N GLN A 129 -6.64 22.81 17.88
CA GLN A 129 -7.41 21.57 17.94
C GLN A 129 -6.80 20.54 17.01
N ALA A 130 -6.57 19.31 17.49
CA ALA A 130 -5.99 18.24 16.70
C ALA A 130 -6.94 17.06 16.52
N PHE A 131 -6.95 16.48 15.32
CA PHE A 131 -7.68 15.26 14.97
C PHE A 131 -6.77 14.26 14.28
N ARG A 132 -7.15 12.99 14.35
CA ARG A 132 -6.66 11.95 13.43
C ARG A 132 -7.82 11.61 12.51
N VAL A 133 -7.57 11.52 11.21
CA VAL A 133 -8.61 11.29 10.22
C VAL A 133 -8.23 10.13 9.32
N LYS A 134 -9.22 9.35 8.90
CA LYS A 134 -9.07 8.33 7.86
C LYS A 134 -9.25 8.97 6.50
N VAL A 135 -8.34 8.69 5.58
CA VAL A 135 -8.39 9.16 4.20
C VAL A 135 -7.95 8.02 3.28
N GLY A 136 -8.57 7.94 2.10
CA GLY A 136 -8.11 7.09 1.00
C GLY A 136 -6.67 7.47 0.63
N ARG A 137 -5.83 6.47 0.38
CA ARG A 137 -4.39 6.69 0.14
C ARG A 137 -4.11 7.49 -1.13
N ASP A 138 -5.01 7.38 -2.11
CA ASP A 138 -4.96 8.05 -3.39
C ASP A 138 -5.51 9.48 -3.36
N GLU A 139 -6.30 9.84 -2.35
CA GLU A 139 -6.87 11.18 -2.20
C GLU A 139 -5.78 12.26 -2.18
N GLU A 140 -5.96 13.30 -3.00
CA GLU A 140 -5.07 14.46 -3.02
C GLU A 140 -5.57 15.56 -2.07
N PHE A 141 -4.64 16.19 -1.36
CA PHE A 141 -4.88 17.37 -0.53
C PHE A 141 -4.06 18.53 -1.04
N VAL A 142 -4.66 19.71 -1.15
CA VAL A 142 -4.02 20.90 -1.75
C VAL A 142 -4.01 22.06 -0.77
N VAL A 143 -2.89 22.78 -0.69
CA VAL A 143 -2.81 24.03 0.09
C VAL A 143 -3.82 25.03 -0.48
N GLY A 144 -4.66 25.60 0.40
CA GLY A 144 -5.78 26.46 0.06
C GLY A 144 -7.15 25.75 0.06
N GLU A 145 -7.17 24.42 0.06
CA GLU A 145 -8.42 23.64 0.18
C GLU A 145 -9.12 23.92 1.51
N VAL A 146 -10.46 24.03 1.47
CA VAL A 146 -11.28 24.20 2.67
C VAL A 146 -11.94 22.88 3.03
N LEU A 147 -11.67 22.40 4.25
CA LEU A 147 -12.10 21.11 4.75
C LEU A 147 -12.89 21.26 6.06
N GLU A 148 -13.66 20.25 6.38
CA GLU A 148 -14.31 20.11 7.68
C GLU A 148 -13.84 18.85 8.39
N VAL A 149 -13.63 18.93 9.71
CA VAL A 149 -13.46 17.76 10.57
C VAL A 149 -14.02 18.05 11.95
N GLY A 150 -14.84 17.15 12.49
CA GLY A 150 -15.39 17.28 13.84
C GLY A 150 -16.17 18.58 14.08
N GLY A 151 -16.84 19.11 13.06
CA GLY A 151 -17.57 20.39 13.12
C GLY A 151 -16.70 21.64 12.97
N TYR A 152 -15.39 21.51 12.76
CA TYR A 152 -14.49 22.63 12.50
C TYR A 152 -14.21 22.75 11.00
N THR A 153 -14.54 23.91 10.42
CA THR A 153 -14.13 24.27 9.06
C THR A 153 -12.79 25.01 9.09
N PHE A 154 -11.83 24.60 8.27
CA PHE A 154 -10.50 25.19 8.20
C PHE A 154 -9.96 25.20 6.77
N ARG A 155 -9.02 26.11 6.47
CA ARG A 155 -8.30 26.15 5.20
C ARG A 155 -6.93 25.53 5.39
N ILE A 156 -6.53 24.58 4.53
CA ILE A 156 -5.17 24.03 4.55
C ILE A 156 -4.18 25.14 4.19
N GLU A 157 -3.19 25.36 5.05
CA GLU A 157 -2.08 26.29 4.82
C GLU A 157 -0.75 25.55 4.66
N LYS A 158 -0.62 24.40 5.33
CA LYS A 158 0.60 23.59 5.31
C LYS A 158 0.25 22.12 5.23
N ILE A 159 1.01 21.39 4.42
CA ILE A 159 0.95 19.93 4.35
C ILE A 159 2.34 19.40 4.72
N LYS A 160 2.43 18.67 5.82
CA LYS A 160 3.64 17.93 6.19
C LYS A 160 3.58 16.56 5.51
N THR A 161 4.53 16.32 4.62
CA THR A 161 4.79 15.01 4.01
C THR A 161 5.90 14.29 4.76
N GLU A 162 6.20 13.05 4.38
CA GLU A 162 7.32 12.26 4.90
C GLU A 162 8.68 12.95 4.72
N THR A 163 8.84 13.73 3.63
CA THR A 163 10.14 14.33 3.27
C THR A 163 10.21 15.83 3.47
N LYS A 164 9.08 16.56 3.35
CA LYS A 164 9.07 18.02 3.39
C LYS A 164 7.75 18.63 3.86
N MET A 165 7.80 19.92 4.17
CA MET A 165 6.61 20.75 4.43
C MET A 165 6.25 21.58 3.20
N LEU A 166 5.04 21.38 2.67
CA LEU A 166 4.48 22.13 1.56
C LEU A 166 3.73 23.35 2.08
N ARG A 167 3.92 24.50 1.41
CA ARG A 167 3.18 25.76 1.61
C ARG A 167 2.42 26.20 0.35
N HIS A 168 2.49 25.41 -0.72
CA HIS A 168 1.82 25.56 -2.01
C HIS A 168 1.74 24.18 -2.66
N GLY A 169 0.85 24.03 -3.65
CA GLY A 169 0.61 22.74 -4.33
C GLY A 169 -0.11 21.72 -3.44
N GLY A 170 -0.04 20.45 -3.83
CA GLY A 170 -0.70 19.35 -3.14
C GLY A 170 0.14 18.09 -3.02
N ALA A 171 -0.38 17.10 -2.31
CA ALA A 171 0.20 15.77 -2.18
C ALA A 171 -0.90 14.71 -2.01
N ARG A 172 -0.61 13.49 -2.46
CA ARG A 172 -1.44 12.32 -2.16
C ARG A 172 -1.34 11.94 -0.69
N ALA A 173 -2.46 11.52 -0.11
CA ALA A 173 -2.58 11.13 1.29
C ALA A 173 -1.54 10.10 1.73
N ASP A 174 -1.18 9.14 0.87
CA ASP A 174 -0.14 8.13 1.16
C ASP A 174 1.17 8.73 1.67
N LYS A 175 1.53 9.93 1.19
CA LYS A 175 2.77 10.66 1.55
C LYS A 175 2.57 11.71 2.63
N ILE A 176 1.34 11.96 3.08
CA ILE A 176 1.01 12.99 4.05
C ILE A 176 1.11 12.42 5.47
N ILE A 177 1.80 13.16 6.34
CA ILE A 177 1.81 12.94 7.78
C ILE A 177 0.77 13.83 8.45
N SER A 178 0.67 15.09 8.04
CA SER A 178 -0.24 16.04 8.66
C SER A 178 -0.67 17.18 7.73
N ILE A 179 -1.92 17.63 7.88
CA ILE A 179 -2.43 18.87 7.30
C ILE A 179 -2.72 19.88 8.41
N MET A 180 -2.43 21.16 8.14
CA MET A 180 -2.50 22.23 9.13
C MET A 180 -3.06 23.50 8.53
N GLY A 181 -3.81 24.27 9.32
CA GLY A 181 -4.27 25.58 8.91
C GLY A 181 -5.26 26.22 9.88
N HIS A 182 -5.66 27.46 9.58
CA HIS A 182 -6.54 28.22 10.46
C HIS A 182 -8.01 27.88 10.24
N SER A 183 -8.79 27.95 11.32
CA SER A 183 -10.24 27.85 11.22
C SER A 183 -10.82 29.03 10.44
N ILE A 184 -11.82 28.72 9.62
CA ILE A 184 -12.59 29.70 8.86
C ILE A 184 -14.07 29.42 9.11
N PRO A 185 -14.61 29.88 10.26
CA PRO A 185 -16.00 29.63 10.62
C PRO A 185 -16.95 30.06 9.51
N ARG A 186 -18.03 29.29 9.28
CA ARG A 186 -19.08 29.55 8.29
C ARG A 186 -18.65 29.47 6.82
N ALA A 187 -17.40 29.13 6.52
CA ALA A 187 -17.01 28.81 5.15
C ALA A 187 -17.65 27.50 4.70
N ARG A 188 -17.87 27.33 3.39
CA ARG A 188 -18.33 26.06 2.82
C ARG A 188 -17.12 25.14 2.63
N ALA A 189 -17.15 23.99 3.30
CA ALA A 189 -16.14 22.95 3.08
C ALA A 189 -16.34 22.26 1.73
N ARG A 190 -15.24 21.90 1.08
CA ARG A 190 -15.22 21.06 -0.12
C ARG A 190 -15.67 19.63 0.20
N ARG A 191 -15.22 19.11 1.34
CA ARG A 191 -15.56 17.79 1.88
C ARG A 191 -15.37 17.76 3.41
N SER A 192 -16.00 16.79 4.06
CA SER A 192 -15.83 16.51 5.48
C SER A 192 -14.96 15.26 5.66
N LEU A 193 -14.03 15.31 6.61
CA LEU A 193 -13.09 14.23 6.89
C LEU A 193 -13.61 13.37 8.04
N GLU A 194 -13.52 12.05 7.85
CA GLU A 194 -13.89 11.09 8.89
C GLU A 194 -12.82 11.01 9.98
N ILE A 195 -13.22 11.19 11.24
CA ILE A 195 -12.32 11.09 12.38
C ILE A 195 -11.97 9.62 12.63
N TYR A 196 -10.67 9.31 12.61
CA TYR A 196 -10.14 8.04 13.10
C TYR A 196 -10.27 7.97 14.63
N ARG A 197 -11.06 7.00 15.12
CA ARG A 197 -11.36 6.84 16.56
C ARG A 197 -10.49 5.81 17.29
N GLY A 198 -9.51 5.22 16.60
CA GLY A 198 -8.68 4.16 17.14
C GLY A 198 -9.27 2.78 16.92
N TYR A 199 -8.41 1.78 16.67
CA TYR A 199 -8.80 0.40 16.40
C TYR A 199 -9.78 -0.22 17.40
N GLY A 200 -9.67 0.11 18.70
CA GLY A 200 -10.52 -0.48 19.75
C GLY A 200 -11.96 0.04 19.81
N ARG A 201 -12.28 1.13 19.09
CA ARG A 201 -13.64 1.70 19.03
C ARG A 201 -14.37 1.42 17.71
N GLU A 202 -13.67 0.88 16.71
CA GLU A 202 -14.22 0.56 15.39
C GLU A 202 -14.61 -0.91 15.25
N SER A 203 -14.12 -1.78 16.14
CA SER A 203 -14.47 -3.20 16.22
C SER A 203 -15.63 -3.48 17.19
N ARG A 204 -16.56 -2.53 17.36
CA ARG A 204 -17.79 -2.66 18.15
C ARG A 204 -18.99 -2.23 17.32
#